data_AF-A0A257NDV1-F1
#
_entry.id   AF-A0A257NDV1-F1
#
_cell.length_a   1.000
_cell.length_b   1.000
_cell.length_c   1.000
_cell.angle_alpha   90.00
_cell.angle_beta   90.00
_cell.angle_gamma   90.00
#
_symmetry.space_group_name_H-M   'P 1'
#
loop_
_entity.id
_entity.type
_entity.pdbx_description
1 polymer ?
#
loop_
_entity_poly.entity_id
_entity_poly.type
_entity_poly.pdbx_seq_one_letter_code
_entity_poly.pdbx_strand_id
1 'polypeptide(L)'
;GSAEIIGERDYYNGLYDCLYFFQNALNDGFSLKEKPHDFDYLRYRPGFHNLALMELFGFIRIEQDAALSGENWPIVNITPTTWGRALLNLFSKHLTSFDEHVNDQSDYDLIELWDSELKTYIPALEKNLKEPEIEEIQHSSYVFKVSLGSAYRKIAAPGTTSLEALAGSILSAFNFDNDHLYEFIYKNRYGITERVVHPYVESDELCTTDCVVGELPFYKGMELTFHFDFGDDWRFQLVVESIASKDISCTEPTVIEQHGKPPEQYPDWEE
;
A
#
# COMPACT_ATOMS: atom_id res chain seq x y z
N GLY A 1 -11.89 0.97 2.59
CA GLY A 1 -10.49 0.58 2.82
C GLY A 1 -10.04 -0.38 1.75
N SER A 2 -8.73 -0.54 1.58
CA SER A 2 -8.10 -1.54 0.74
C SER A 2 -7.97 -2.87 1.48
N ALA A 3 -8.50 -3.96 0.91
CA ALA A 3 -8.40 -5.31 1.48
C ALA A 3 -6.94 -5.81 1.62
N GLU A 4 -5.98 -5.08 1.07
CA GLU A 4 -4.55 -5.38 1.13
C GLU A 4 -3.89 -4.87 2.43
N ILE A 5 -4.57 -4.00 3.18
CA ILE A 5 -4.15 -3.57 4.51
C ILE A 5 -4.95 -4.34 5.56
N ILE A 6 -4.24 -4.92 6.54
CA ILE A 6 -4.87 -5.60 7.66
C ILE A 6 -5.78 -4.61 8.40
N GLY A 7 -7.08 -4.91 8.45
CA GLY A 7 -8.10 -4.10 9.13
C GLY A 7 -8.95 -3.22 8.21
N GLU A 8 -8.56 -3.04 6.95
CA GLU A 8 -9.31 -2.26 5.96
C GLU A 8 -10.23 -3.15 5.12
N ARG A 9 -11.26 -3.72 5.76
CA ARG A 9 -12.19 -4.65 5.08
C ARG A 9 -13.46 -4.00 4.53
N ASP A 10 -13.84 -2.82 5.01
CA ASP A 10 -15.12 -2.17 4.70
C ASP A 10 -14.98 -0.65 4.46
N TYR A 11 -16.12 0.00 4.18
CA TYR A 11 -16.27 1.46 4.05
C TYR A 11 -15.99 2.20 5.36
N TYR A 12 -16.09 1.51 6.50
CA TYR A 12 -15.83 2.07 7.83
C TYR A 12 -14.38 1.87 8.27
N ASN A 13 -13.77 2.94 8.77
CA ASN A 13 -12.39 2.94 9.23
C ASN A 13 -12.28 2.17 10.56
N GLY A 14 -11.61 1.01 10.56
CA GLY A 14 -11.43 0.20 11.77
C GLY A 14 -10.72 0.93 12.90
N LEU A 15 -9.86 1.92 12.59
CA LEU A 15 -9.24 2.77 13.61
C LEU A 15 -10.28 3.68 14.26
N TYR A 16 -11.24 4.23 13.51
CA TYR A 16 -12.33 5.03 14.05
C TYR A 16 -13.14 4.23 15.07
N ASP A 17 -13.52 2.99 14.74
CA ASP A 17 -14.28 2.13 15.66
C ASP A 17 -13.46 1.77 16.92
N CYS A 18 -12.15 1.55 16.79
CA CYS A 18 -11.25 1.37 17.94
C CYS A 18 -11.24 2.62 18.85
N LEU A 19 -11.12 3.81 18.26
CA LEU A 19 -11.06 5.07 19.02
C LEU A 19 -12.41 5.39 19.66
N TYR A 20 -13.51 5.18 18.93
CA TYR A 20 -14.86 5.34 19.46
C TYR A 20 -15.11 4.39 20.63
N PHE A 21 -14.74 3.12 20.50
CA PHE A 21 -14.80 2.15 21.60
C PHE A 21 -13.95 2.58 22.79
N PHE A 22 -12.73 3.04 22.53
CA PHE A 22 -11.83 3.54 23.57
C PHE A 22 -12.45 4.67 24.38
N GLN A 23 -12.95 5.70 23.70
CA GLN A 23 -13.50 6.90 24.33
C GLN A 23 -14.82 6.66 25.06
N ASN A 24 -15.72 5.87 24.46
CA ASN A 24 -17.12 5.79 24.92
C ASN A 24 -17.41 4.58 25.81
N ALA A 25 -16.57 3.54 25.78
CA ALA A 25 -16.83 2.29 26.49
C ALA A 25 -15.66 1.82 27.34
N LEU A 26 -14.41 1.99 26.87
CA LEU A 26 -13.25 1.38 27.51
C LEU A 26 -12.47 2.31 28.46
N ASN A 27 -12.59 3.63 28.34
CA ASN A 27 -11.75 4.57 29.09
C ASN A 27 -11.82 4.34 30.61
N ASP A 28 -13.00 3.96 31.11
CA ASP A 28 -13.24 3.64 32.53
C ASP A 28 -13.16 2.13 32.86
N GLY A 29 -12.81 1.31 31.88
CA GLY A 29 -12.80 -0.17 31.96
C GLY A 29 -14.11 -0.79 31.46
N PHE A 30 -14.01 -1.99 30.88
CA PHE A 30 -15.15 -2.68 30.26
C PHE A 30 -15.31 -4.09 30.84
N SER A 31 -16.28 -4.26 31.74
CA SER A 31 -16.52 -5.51 32.49
C SER A 31 -17.78 -6.23 32.02
N LEU A 32 -17.57 -7.38 31.35
CA LEU A 32 -18.66 -8.27 30.94
C LEU A 32 -19.23 -9.09 32.11
N LYS A 33 -18.51 -9.17 33.23
CA LYS A 33 -19.07 -9.74 34.47
C LYS A 33 -20.24 -8.91 35.00
N GLU A 34 -20.14 -7.59 34.86
CA GLU A 34 -21.18 -6.65 35.30
C GLU A 34 -22.26 -6.44 34.25
N LYS A 35 -21.88 -6.45 32.96
CA LYS A 35 -22.79 -6.22 31.83
C LYS A 35 -22.62 -7.30 30.75
N PRO A 36 -23.14 -8.52 30.96
CA PRO A 36 -22.98 -9.61 29.98
C PRO A 36 -23.59 -9.31 28.60
N HIS A 37 -24.63 -8.48 28.56
CA HIS A 37 -25.31 -8.08 27.31
C HIS A 37 -24.43 -7.20 26.41
N ASP A 38 -23.35 -6.59 26.92
CA ASP A 38 -22.44 -5.78 26.12
C ASP A 38 -21.49 -6.65 25.26
N PHE A 39 -21.54 -7.98 25.40
CA PHE A 39 -20.75 -8.88 24.54
C PHE A 39 -21.15 -8.77 23.06
N ASP A 40 -22.46 -8.62 22.79
CA ASP A 40 -22.94 -8.43 21.42
C ASP A 40 -22.46 -7.11 20.84
N TYR A 41 -22.26 -6.07 21.67
CA TYR A 41 -21.72 -4.79 21.21
C TYR A 41 -20.30 -4.96 20.66
N LEU A 42 -19.45 -5.79 21.29
CA LEU A 42 -18.08 -6.06 20.82
C LEU A 42 -18.03 -6.71 19.43
N ARG A 43 -19.08 -7.42 19.01
CA ARG A 43 -19.17 -8.03 17.67
C ARG A 43 -19.23 -6.98 16.58
N TYR A 44 -19.84 -5.83 16.87
CA TYR A 44 -20.06 -4.75 15.91
C TYR A 44 -19.06 -3.60 16.09
N ARG A 45 -18.74 -3.21 17.33
CA ARG A 45 -17.79 -2.13 17.65
C ARG A 45 -16.94 -2.48 18.88
N PRO A 46 -15.61 -2.57 18.76
CA PRO A 46 -14.80 -2.30 17.56
C PRO A 46 -14.83 -3.47 16.54
N GLY A 47 -15.54 -4.55 16.84
CA GLY A 47 -15.44 -5.82 16.12
C GLY A 47 -14.32 -6.69 16.69
N PHE A 48 -14.53 -8.00 16.73
CA PHE A 48 -13.58 -8.95 17.33
C PHE A 48 -12.19 -8.94 16.67
N HIS A 49 -12.12 -8.70 15.36
CA HIS A 49 -10.84 -8.58 14.67
C HIS A 49 -10.01 -7.42 15.20
N ASN A 50 -10.60 -6.23 15.25
CA ASN A 50 -9.95 -5.03 15.76
C ASN A 50 -9.64 -5.16 17.25
N LEU A 51 -10.54 -5.77 18.03
CA LEU A 51 -10.29 -6.04 19.44
C LEU A 51 -9.05 -6.93 19.64
N ALA A 52 -8.89 -7.99 18.83
CA ALA A 52 -7.71 -8.84 18.86
C ALA A 52 -6.44 -8.09 18.46
N LEU A 53 -6.51 -7.20 17.44
CA LEU A 53 -5.38 -6.35 17.05
C LEU A 53 -5.00 -5.36 18.16
N MET A 54 -5.97 -4.72 18.80
CA MET A 54 -5.74 -3.83 19.93
C MET A 54 -5.00 -4.57 21.07
N GLU A 55 -5.34 -5.82 21.34
CA GLU A 55 -4.62 -6.64 22.33
C GLU A 55 -3.21 -7.01 21.83
N LEU A 56 -3.09 -7.46 20.58
CA LEU A 56 -1.81 -7.85 19.97
C LEU A 56 -0.78 -6.72 19.98
N PHE A 57 -1.20 -5.49 19.70
CA PHE A 57 -0.35 -4.30 19.74
C PHE A 57 -0.21 -3.68 21.14
N GLY A 58 -0.78 -4.33 22.15
CA GLY A 58 -0.65 -3.96 23.55
C GLY A 58 -1.44 -2.72 23.95
N PHE A 59 -2.42 -2.30 23.16
CA PHE A 59 -3.28 -1.16 23.52
C PHE A 59 -4.25 -1.53 24.64
N ILE A 60 -4.73 -2.77 24.64
CA ILE A 60 -5.66 -3.29 25.64
C ILE A 60 -5.14 -4.61 26.18
N ARG A 61 -5.67 -5.00 27.33
CA ARG A 61 -5.51 -6.32 27.92
C ARG A 61 -6.88 -6.95 28.04
N ILE A 62 -7.04 -8.15 27.50
CA ILE A 62 -8.27 -8.92 27.56
C ILE A 62 -8.10 -10.02 28.60
N GLU A 63 -8.88 -9.95 29.65
CA GLU A 63 -8.96 -11.02 30.63
C GLU A 63 -10.03 -12.02 30.18
N GLN A 64 -9.69 -13.30 30.28
CA GLN A 64 -10.55 -14.39 29.84
C GLN A 64 -10.82 -15.34 31.01
N ASP A 65 -12.05 -15.86 31.08
CA ASP A 65 -12.45 -16.87 32.07
C ASP A 65 -13.44 -17.85 31.45
N ALA A 66 -12.95 -19.02 31.08
CA ALA A 66 -13.73 -20.09 30.47
C ALA A 66 -14.84 -20.64 31.40
N ALA A 67 -14.76 -20.40 32.71
CA ALA A 67 -15.79 -20.85 33.64
C ALA A 67 -17.00 -19.89 33.69
N LEU A 68 -16.82 -18.63 33.27
CA LEU A 68 -17.83 -17.57 33.29
C LEU A 68 -18.49 -17.31 31.94
N SER A 69 -17.94 -17.85 30.86
CA SER A 69 -18.42 -17.62 29.50
C SER A 69 -18.53 -18.93 28.73
N GLY A 70 -19.73 -19.21 28.22
CA GLY A 70 -20.00 -20.33 27.31
C GLY A 70 -19.65 -20.02 25.84
N GLU A 71 -18.96 -18.91 25.58
CA GLU A 71 -18.58 -18.44 24.24
C GLU A 71 -17.19 -18.94 23.83
N ASN A 72 -16.92 -18.99 22.52
CA ASN A 72 -15.62 -19.42 21.97
C ASN A 72 -14.45 -18.49 22.35
N TRP A 73 -14.74 -17.24 22.71
CA TRP A 73 -13.76 -16.29 23.23
C TRP A 73 -14.25 -15.73 24.57
N PRO A 74 -13.84 -16.33 25.71
CA PRO A 74 -14.50 -16.12 26.98
C PRO A 74 -14.01 -14.85 27.69
N ILE A 75 -14.20 -13.70 27.05
CA ILE A 75 -13.81 -12.38 27.56
C ILE A 75 -14.64 -12.04 28.79
N VAL A 76 -13.97 -11.59 29.86
CA VAL A 76 -14.63 -11.12 31.08
C VAL A 76 -14.36 -9.66 31.40
N ASN A 77 -13.19 -9.16 31.01
CA ASN A 77 -12.80 -7.78 31.27
C ASN A 77 -11.85 -7.30 30.18
N ILE A 78 -11.99 -6.04 29.79
CA ILE A 78 -11.10 -5.39 28.85
C ILE A 78 -10.64 -4.10 29.52
N THR A 79 -9.33 -3.92 29.57
CA THR A 79 -8.72 -2.72 30.18
C THR A 79 -7.69 -2.13 29.24
N PRO A 80 -7.65 -0.80 29.06
CA PRO A 80 -6.61 -0.18 28.27
C PRO A 80 -5.30 -0.18 29.08
N THR A 81 -4.19 -0.51 28.43
CA THR A 81 -2.87 -0.45 29.06
C THR A 81 -2.40 1.01 29.17
N THR A 82 -1.33 1.27 29.94
CA THR A 82 -0.70 2.60 29.95
C THR A 82 -0.28 3.04 28.54
N TRP A 83 0.25 2.09 27.76
CA TRP A 83 0.65 2.31 26.37
C TRP A 83 -0.55 2.60 25.46
N GLY A 84 -1.64 1.84 25.58
CA GLY A 84 -2.85 2.08 24.80
C GLY A 84 -3.52 3.40 25.15
N ARG A 85 -3.60 3.77 26.43
CA ARG A 85 -4.11 5.08 26.84
C ARG A 85 -3.31 6.22 26.24
N ALA A 86 -1.98 6.09 26.20
CA ALA A 86 -1.12 7.09 25.58
C ALA A 86 -1.45 7.28 24.09
N LEU A 87 -1.38 6.19 23.32
CA LEU A 87 -1.57 6.22 21.88
C LEU A 87 -3.00 6.55 21.45
N LEU A 88 -4.01 5.90 22.03
CA LEU A 88 -5.39 6.09 21.64
C LEU A 88 -5.89 7.50 21.97
N ASN A 89 -5.38 8.14 23.03
CA ASN A 89 -5.63 9.57 23.27
C ASN A 89 -4.93 10.47 22.26
N LEU A 90 -3.68 10.18 21.88
CA LEU A 90 -2.97 10.92 20.82
C LEU A 90 -3.75 10.82 19.50
N PHE A 91 -4.07 9.61 19.05
CA PHE A 91 -4.87 9.38 17.84
C PHE A 91 -6.23 10.10 17.91
N SER A 92 -6.90 10.07 19.06
CA SER A 92 -8.19 10.75 19.26
C SER A 92 -8.12 12.27 19.06
N LYS A 93 -7.03 12.91 19.48
CA LYS A 93 -6.84 14.37 19.31
C LYS A 93 -6.59 14.77 17.85
N HIS A 94 -5.97 13.89 17.07
CA HIS A 94 -5.53 14.17 15.70
C HIS A 94 -6.45 13.61 14.63
N LEU A 95 -7.28 12.58 14.91
CA LEU A 95 -8.30 12.13 13.96
C LEU A 95 -9.53 13.05 13.93
N THR A 96 -9.81 13.81 15.00
CA THR A 96 -10.87 14.84 14.97
C THR A 96 -10.58 15.99 13.99
N SER A 97 -9.32 16.17 13.56
CA SER A 97 -8.94 17.13 12.52
C SER A 97 -8.96 16.57 11.09
N PHE A 98 -9.16 15.26 10.89
CA PHE A 98 -9.33 14.70 9.54
C PHE A 98 -10.75 14.91 8.99
N ASP A 99 -11.75 15.13 9.86
CA ASP A 99 -13.15 15.38 9.48
C ASP A 99 -13.44 16.86 9.13
N GLU A 100 -12.60 17.79 9.60
CA GLU A 100 -12.75 19.23 9.36
C GLU A 100 -11.59 19.78 8.53
N HIS A 101 -11.76 19.69 7.21
CA HIS A 101 -10.96 20.34 6.18
C HIS A 101 -9.54 19.77 6.00
N VAL A 102 -9.28 19.35 4.75
CA VAL A 102 -7.94 19.16 4.18
C VAL A 102 -7.17 20.47 4.40
N ASN A 103 -6.48 20.56 5.53
CA ASN A 103 -5.64 21.69 5.84
C ASN A 103 -4.23 21.33 5.42
N ASP A 104 -3.63 22.27 4.73
CA ASP A 104 -2.32 22.31 4.05
C ASP A 104 -1.14 22.18 5.05
N GLN A 105 -1.26 21.29 6.03
CA GLN A 105 -0.21 20.94 6.98
C GLN A 105 0.64 19.84 6.39
N SER A 106 1.93 20.12 6.26
CA SER A 106 2.87 19.15 5.73
C SER A 106 2.89 17.91 6.62
N ASP A 107 2.98 16.72 6.02
CA ASP A 107 3.08 15.45 6.76
C ASP A 107 4.21 15.46 7.81
N TYR A 108 5.25 16.29 7.58
CA TYR A 108 6.37 16.52 8.48
C TYR A 108 5.96 17.16 9.81
N ASP A 109 5.04 18.13 9.80
CA ASP A 109 4.57 18.82 11.01
C ASP A 109 3.80 17.86 11.94
N LEU A 110 3.06 16.93 11.36
CA LEU A 110 2.34 15.89 12.11
C LEU A 110 3.29 14.87 12.74
N ILE A 111 4.36 14.47 12.05
CA ILE A 111 5.36 13.52 12.58
C ILE A 111 6.14 14.12 13.76
N GLU A 112 6.56 15.38 13.68
CA GLU A 112 7.29 16.04 14.78
C GLU A 112 6.44 16.16 16.05
N LEU A 113 5.14 16.44 15.90
CA LEU A 113 4.21 16.48 17.01
C LEU A 113 4.11 15.11 17.72
N TRP A 114 4.04 14.03 16.94
CA TRP A 114 3.91 12.68 17.48
C TRP A 114 5.17 12.20 18.18
N ASP A 115 6.36 12.50 17.66
CA ASP A 115 7.63 12.14 18.30
C ASP A 115 7.73 12.71 19.72
N SER A 116 7.31 13.96 19.91
CA SER A 116 7.33 14.62 21.23
C SER A 116 6.34 14.01 22.22
N GLU A 117 5.11 13.72 21.79
CA GLU A 117 4.08 13.14 22.66
C GLU A 117 4.40 11.67 22.99
N LEU A 118 4.87 10.89 22.00
CA LEU A 118 5.27 9.49 22.20
C LEU A 118 6.44 9.35 23.15
N LYS A 119 7.45 10.23 23.09
CA LYS A 119 8.59 10.22 24.03
C LYS A 119 8.19 10.44 25.48
N THR A 120 7.05 11.08 25.73
CA THR A 120 6.51 11.22 27.10
C THR A 120 6.10 9.86 27.68
N TYR A 121 5.70 8.90 26.82
CA TYR A 121 5.24 7.57 27.22
C TYR A 121 6.26 6.45 26.96
N ILE A 122 7.13 6.62 25.95
CA ILE A 122 8.26 5.74 25.64
C ILE A 122 9.54 6.59 25.57
N PRO A 123 10.16 6.92 26.72
CA PRO A 123 11.39 7.72 26.73
C PRO A 123 12.58 7.05 26.03
N ALA A 124 12.52 5.72 25.84
CA ALA A 124 13.54 4.94 25.13
C ALA A 124 13.37 4.96 23.60
N LEU A 125 12.37 5.68 23.06
CA LEU A 125 12.20 5.84 21.62
C LEU A 125 13.29 6.78 21.07
N GLU A 126 14.33 6.17 20.50
CA GLU A 126 15.49 6.91 19.96
C GLU A 126 15.46 7.09 18.44
N LYS A 127 14.73 6.22 17.73
CA LYS A 127 14.74 6.16 16.26
C LYS A 127 13.32 6.17 15.73
N ASN A 128 13.08 7.05 14.76
CA ASN A 128 11.91 7.02 13.91
C ASN A 128 12.25 6.32 12.60
N LEU A 129 11.27 5.62 12.03
CA LEU A 129 11.36 5.17 10.65
C LEU A 129 11.39 6.43 9.79
N LYS A 130 12.53 6.66 9.14
CA LYS A 130 12.63 7.72 8.16
C LYS A 130 12.02 7.22 6.87
N GLU A 131 11.23 8.07 6.25
CA GLU A 131 10.92 7.95 4.85
C GLU A 131 12.24 7.84 4.06
N PRO A 132 12.42 6.80 3.23
CA PRO A 132 13.53 6.79 2.30
C PRO A 132 13.43 8.08 1.47
N GLU A 133 14.50 8.86 1.42
CA GLU A 133 14.56 9.99 0.50
C GLU A 133 14.39 9.41 -0.91
N ILE A 134 13.25 9.72 -1.54
CA ILE A 134 13.11 9.61 -2.98
C ILE A 134 13.92 10.79 -3.50
N GLU A 135 15.22 10.61 -3.70
CA GLU A 135 16.00 11.56 -4.49
C GLU A 135 15.20 11.79 -5.79
N GLU A 136 15.07 13.02 -6.31
CA GLU A 136 14.36 13.23 -7.57
C GLU A 136 15.09 12.48 -8.70
N ILE A 137 14.66 11.25 -8.97
CA ILE A 137 15.31 10.31 -9.89
C ILE A 137 14.86 10.61 -11.35
N GLN A 138 14.13 11.71 -11.58
CA GLN A 138 13.63 12.12 -12.89
C GLN A 138 14.76 12.19 -13.95
N HIS A 139 15.99 12.52 -13.53
CA HIS A 139 17.18 12.57 -14.39
C HIS A 139 18.05 11.31 -14.37
N SER A 140 17.65 10.25 -13.68
CA SER A 140 18.40 8.99 -13.73
C SER A 140 17.95 8.13 -14.88
N SER A 141 18.73 7.09 -15.16
CA SER A 141 18.35 6.07 -16.12
C SER A 141 18.01 4.76 -15.42
N TYR A 142 16.99 4.11 -15.94
CA TYR A 142 16.42 2.86 -15.44
C TYR A 142 16.71 1.74 -16.42
N VAL A 143 17.00 0.55 -15.91
CA VAL A 143 17.03 -0.68 -16.70
C VAL A 143 15.96 -1.62 -16.17
N PHE A 144 14.98 -1.91 -17.01
CA PHE A 144 13.92 -2.87 -16.73
C PHE A 144 14.25 -4.19 -17.42
N LYS A 145 14.27 -5.29 -16.65
CA LYS A 145 14.15 -6.62 -17.25
C LYS A 145 12.67 -6.95 -17.37
N VAL A 146 12.20 -7.03 -18.61
CA VAL A 146 10.82 -7.37 -18.95
C VAL A 146 10.79 -8.81 -19.44
N SER A 147 9.93 -9.64 -18.87
CA SER A 147 9.84 -11.07 -19.19
C SER A 147 8.41 -11.45 -19.57
N LEU A 148 8.29 -12.30 -20.59
CA LEU A 148 7.03 -12.93 -21.00
C LEU A 148 7.32 -14.39 -21.37
N GLY A 149 6.74 -15.33 -20.63
CA GLY A 149 7.07 -16.75 -20.74
C GLY A 149 8.57 -17.00 -20.51
N SER A 150 9.24 -17.67 -21.45
CA SER A 150 10.69 -17.92 -21.39
C SER A 150 11.56 -16.81 -22.00
N ALA A 151 10.95 -15.80 -22.63
CA ALA A 151 11.66 -14.70 -23.27
C ALA A 151 11.81 -13.52 -22.32
N TYR A 152 12.92 -12.78 -22.46
CA TYR A 152 13.09 -11.51 -21.77
C TYR A 152 13.79 -10.47 -22.64
N ARG A 153 13.60 -9.20 -22.26
CA ARG A 153 14.25 -8.02 -22.82
C ARG A 153 14.77 -7.17 -21.66
N LYS A 154 15.92 -6.54 -21.85
CA LYS A 154 16.34 -5.44 -20.99
C LYS A 154 16.14 -4.14 -21.73
N ILE A 155 15.33 -3.26 -21.16
CA ILE A 155 14.98 -1.96 -21.73
C ILE A 155 15.58 -0.89 -20.83
N ALA A 156 16.49 -0.11 -21.39
CA ALA A 156 17.01 1.09 -20.75
C ALA A 156 16.08 2.26 -21.07
N ALA A 157 15.65 3.02 -20.07
CA ALA A 157 14.78 4.19 -20.25
C ALA A 157 15.26 5.36 -19.38
N PRO A 158 15.26 6.59 -19.89
CA PRO A 158 15.36 7.80 -19.06
C PRO A 158 14.24 7.88 -18.04
N GLY A 159 14.50 8.43 -16.86
CA GLY A 159 13.48 8.74 -15.85
C GLY A 159 12.44 9.74 -16.34
N THR A 160 12.78 10.56 -17.33
CA THR A 160 11.85 11.50 -18.01
C THR A 160 10.92 10.82 -19.02
N THR A 161 11.08 9.52 -19.27
CA THR A 161 10.22 8.77 -20.20
C THR A 161 8.82 8.64 -19.61
N SER A 162 7.77 8.98 -20.37
CA SER A 162 6.40 8.65 -19.98
C SER A 162 6.18 7.14 -19.90
N LEU A 163 5.28 6.69 -19.04
CA LEU A 163 4.92 5.27 -19.00
C LEU A 163 4.26 4.79 -20.30
N GLU A 164 3.61 5.68 -21.05
CA GLU A 164 3.11 5.38 -22.40
C GLU A 164 4.26 5.01 -23.36
N ALA A 165 5.34 5.79 -23.39
CA ALA A 165 6.49 5.48 -24.23
C ALA A 165 7.21 4.20 -23.77
N LEU A 166 7.25 3.93 -22.46
CA LEU A 166 7.75 2.66 -21.94
C LEU A 166 6.87 1.48 -22.39
N ALA A 167 5.53 1.60 -22.31
CA ALA A 167 4.59 0.57 -22.77
C ALA A 167 4.78 0.24 -24.24
N GLY A 168 4.86 1.27 -25.10
CA GLY A 168 5.13 1.09 -26.53
C GLY A 168 6.47 0.38 -26.79
N SER A 169 7.51 0.71 -26.02
CA SER A 169 8.81 0.05 -26.11
C SER A 169 8.76 -1.43 -25.69
N ILE A 170 8.00 -1.75 -24.64
CA ILE A 170 7.79 -3.13 -24.20
C ILE A 170 7.11 -3.95 -25.30
N LEU A 171 5.99 -3.48 -25.82
CA LEU A 171 5.23 -4.19 -26.86
C LEU A 171 6.10 -4.40 -28.11
N SER A 172 6.75 -3.35 -28.59
CA SER A 172 7.66 -3.41 -29.73
C SER A 172 8.81 -4.41 -29.52
N ALA A 173 9.39 -4.47 -28.32
CA ALA A 173 10.49 -5.39 -28.01
C ALA A 173 10.08 -6.88 -28.06
N PHE A 174 8.78 -7.16 -27.93
CA PHE A 174 8.19 -8.50 -28.05
C PHE A 174 7.46 -8.74 -29.38
N ASN A 175 7.53 -7.78 -30.32
CA ASN A 175 6.80 -7.79 -31.60
C ASN A 175 5.27 -7.84 -31.43
N PHE A 176 4.75 -7.13 -30.44
CA PHE A 176 3.32 -6.94 -30.24
C PHE A 176 2.89 -5.60 -30.87
N ASP A 177 1.72 -5.60 -31.49
CA ASP A 177 1.00 -4.40 -31.88
C ASP A 177 0.42 -3.71 -30.64
N ASN A 178 0.34 -2.38 -30.67
CA ASN A 178 -0.22 -1.57 -29.59
C ASN A 178 -1.67 -1.16 -29.93
N ASP A 179 -2.56 -2.13 -29.90
CA ASP A 179 -3.95 -2.03 -30.37
C ASP A 179 -4.99 -2.21 -29.25
N HIS A 180 -4.55 -2.46 -28.01
CA HIS A 180 -5.42 -2.66 -26.86
C HIS A 180 -5.03 -1.81 -25.64
N LEU A 181 -5.94 -1.78 -24.67
CA LEU A 181 -5.72 -1.11 -23.39
C LEU A 181 -4.70 -1.87 -22.54
N TYR A 182 -4.04 -1.13 -21.64
CA TYR A 182 -3.07 -1.68 -20.72
C TYR A 182 -3.04 -0.93 -19.39
N GLU A 183 -2.33 -1.49 -18.43
CA GLU A 183 -2.01 -0.87 -17.15
C GLU A 183 -0.65 -1.34 -16.62
N PHE A 184 0.03 -0.48 -15.87
CA PHE A 184 1.12 -0.87 -14.99
C PHE A 184 0.58 -1.09 -13.59
N ILE A 185 0.90 -2.22 -12.98
CA ILE A 185 0.47 -2.61 -11.64
C ILE A 185 1.71 -2.81 -10.77
N TYR A 186 1.79 -2.11 -9.65
CA TYR A 186 2.90 -2.26 -8.72
C TYR A 186 2.46 -2.11 -7.27
N LYS A 187 3.33 -2.51 -6.36
CA LYS A 187 3.17 -2.27 -4.93
C LYS A 187 3.90 -0.99 -4.55
N ASN A 188 3.17 0.00 -4.07
CA ASN A 188 3.79 1.18 -3.50
C ASN A 188 4.56 0.82 -2.21
N ARG A 189 5.25 1.80 -1.64
CA ARG A 189 6.04 1.66 -0.42
C ARG A 189 5.27 1.15 0.81
N TYR A 190 3.94 1.26 0.82
CA TYR A 190 3.07 0.79 1.89
C TYR A 190 2.51 -0.61 1.63
N GLY A 191 2.89 -1.25 0.51
CA GLY A 191 2.37 -2.55 0.10
C GLY A 191 0.97 -2.50 -0.52
N ILE A 192 0.49 -1.30 -0.86
CA ILE A 192 -0.79 -1.09 -1.54
C ILE A 192 -0.55 -1.23 -3.05
N THR A 193 -1.44 -1.94 -3.72
CA THR A 193 -1.47 -2.04 -5.19
C THR A 193 -1.92 -0.70 -5.76
N GLU A 194 -1.08 -0.13 -6.59
CA GLU A 194 -1.38 1.04 -7.41
C GLU A 194 -1.39 0.64 -8.88
N ARG A 195 -2.18 1.39 -9.66
CA ARG A 195 -2.31 1.22 -11.10
C ARG A 195 -1.99 2.52 -11.80
N VAL A 196 -1.27 2.42 -12.92
CA VAL A 196 -1.16 3.51 -13.89
C VAL A 196 -1.72 3.02 -15.21
N VAL A 197 -2.82 3.60 -15.63
CA VAL A 197 -3.71 3.06 -16.67
C VAL A 197 -3.54 3.74 -18.02
N HIS A 198 -3.90 3.04 -19.09
CA HIS A 198 -3.96 3.59 -20.44
C HIS A 198 -4.89 4.81 -20.51
N PRO A 199 -4.60 5.85 -21.33
CA PRO A 199 -5.39 7.09 -21.41
C PRO A 199 -6.87 6.97 -21.78
N TYR A 200 -7.32 5.77 -22.16
CA TYR A 200 -8.69 5.47 -22.58
C TYR A 200 -9.43 4.59 -21.56
N VAL A 201 -8.79 4.27 -20.43
CA VAL A 201 -9.45 3.66 -19.29
C VAL A 201 -10.12 4.78 -18.50
N GLU A 202 -11.45 4.73 -18.39
CA GLU A 202 -12.22 5.66 -17.57
C GLU A 202 -12.05 5.28 -16.08
N SER A 203 -11.14 5.95 -15.37
CA SER A 203 -10.91 5.76 -13.94
C SER A 203 -10.28 7.00 -13.29
N ASP A 204 -10.29 7.06 -11.95
CA ASP A 204 -9.58 8.07 -11.16
C ASP A 204 -8.10 7.70 -10.89
N GLU A 205 -7.61 6.60 -11.50
CA GLU A 205 -6.21 6.15 -11.36
C GLU A 205 -5.26 7.05 -12.16
N LEU A 206 -3.95 6.94 -11.89
CA LEU A 206 -2.93 7.70 -12.63
C LEU A 206 -2.92 7.30 -14.12
N CYS A 207 -2.72 8.27 -15.02
CA CYS A 207 -2.67 8.04 -16.46
C CYS A 207 -1.23 7.88 -16.96
N THR A 208 -0.98 6.94 -17.88
CA THR A 208 0.38 6.70 -18.40
C THR A 208 0.97 7.84 -19.24
N THR A 209 0.15 8.77 -19.74
CA THR A 209 0.64 9.97 -20.46
C THR A 209 1.13 11.06 -19.52
N ASP A 210 0.60 11.09 -18.28
CA ASP A 210 0.84 12.15 -17.31
C ASP A 210 1.86 11.75 -16.23
N CYS A 211 2.39 10.53 -16.32
CA CYS A 211 3.35 9.98 -15.38
C CYS A 211 4.62 9.53 -16.10
N VAL A 212 5.78 9.96 -15.58
CA VAL A 212 7.08 9.50 -16.06
C VAL A 212 7.69 8.45 -15.14
N VAL A 213 8.58 7.62 -15.71
CA VAL A 213 9.27 6.53 -15.00
C VAL A 213 9.92 7.00 -13.69
N GLY A 214 10.53 8.18 -13.70
CA GLY A 214 11.26 8.74 -12.57
C GLY A 214 10.40 9.34 -11.46
N GLU A 215 9.09 9.48 -11.67
CA GLU A 215 8.13 9.92 -10.64
C GLU A 215 7.63 8.74 -9.80
N LEU A 216 7.72 7.51 -10.33
CA LEU A 216 7.34 6.33 -9.58
C LEU A 216 8.42 5.98 -8.54
N PRO A 217 8.03 5.46 -7.36
CA PRO A 217 8.94 5.16 -6.25
C PRO A 217 9.74 3.87 -6.49
N PHE A 218 10.33 3.72 -7.67
CA PHE A 218 11.07 2.56 -8.10
C PHE A 218 12.39 2.41 -7.33
N TYR A 219 12.68 1.18 -6.92
CA TYR A 219 13.95 0.79 -6.34
C TYR A 219 14.50 -0.45 -7.04
N LYS A 220 15.81 -0.65 -6.96
CA LYS A 220 16.45 -1.84 -7.54
C LYS A 220 15.86 -3.12 -6.95
N GLY A 221 15.42 -4.03 -7.81
CA GLY A 221 14.78 -5.29 -7.47
C GLY A 221 13.25 -5.17 -7.33
N MET A 222 12.67 -3.98 -7.48
CA MET A 222 11.22 -3.82 -7.49
C MET A 222 10.60 -4.56 -8.66
N GLU A 223 9.51 -5.27 -8.36
CA GLU A 223 8.70 -6.00 -9.33
C GLU A 223 7.44 -5.20 -9.65
N LEU A 224 7.07 -5.18 -10.92
CA LEU A 224 5.81 -4.63 -11.41
C LEU A 224 5.30 -5.44 -12.59
N THR A 225 3.99 -5.40 -12.82
CA THR A 225 3.35 -6.06 -13.97
C THR A 225 2.95 -5.01 -14.98
N PHE A 226 3.29 -5.22 -16.24
CA PHE A 226 2.65 -4.54 -17.36
C PHE A 226 1.59 -5.49 -17.93
N HIS A 227 0.32 -5.15 -17.73
CA HIS A 227 -0.83 -5.94 -18.13
C HIS A 227 -1.43 -5.31 -19.39
N PHE A 228 -1.35 -6.02 -20.50
CA PHE A 228 -1.76 -5.57 -21.82
C PHE A 228 -2.85 -6.49 -22.35
N ASP A 229 -3.80 -5.91 -23.08
CA ASP A 229 -5.01 -6.58 -23.59
C ASP A 229 -5.75 -7.37 -22.51
N PHE A 230 -6.74 -6.71 -21.91
CA PHE A 230 -7.56 -7.30 -20.85
C PHE A 230 -8.42 -8.49 -21.33
N GLY A 231 -8.55 -8.70 -22.65
CA GLY A 231 -9.19 -9.88 -23.23
C GLY A 231 -8.30 -11.12 -23.13
N ASP A 232 -7.08 -11.03 -23.65
CA ASP A 232 -6.12 -12.14 -23.70
C ASP A 232 -5.19 -12.24 -22.47
N ASP A 233 -5.26 -11.26 -21.55
CA ASP A 233 -4.57 -11.23 -20.25
C ASP A 233 -3.03 -11.35 -20.37
N TRP A 234 -2.43 -10.60 -21.31
CA TRP A 234 -0.97 -10.59 -21.46
C TRP A 234 -0.31 -9.89 -20.28
N ARG A 235 0.39 -10.67 -19.45
CA ARG A 235 1.10 -10.17 -18.26
C ARG A 235 2.60 -10.23 -18.45
N PHE A 236 3.20 -9.08 -18.72
CA PHE A 236 4.65 -8.91 -18.76
C PHE A 236 5.15 -8.65 -17.34
N GLN A 237 6.10 -9.47 -16.87
CA GLN A 237 6.74 -9.26 -15.58
C GLN A 237 7.95 -8.35 -15.74
N LEU A 238 7.98 -7.23 -15.03
CA LEU A 238 9.09 -6.30 -15.01
C LEU A 238 9.83 -6.40 -13.68
N VAL A 239 11.16 -6.26 -13.75
CA VAL A 239 12.04 -6.08 -12.60
C VAL A 239 12.96 -4.90 -12.88
N VAL A 240 13.05 -3.95 -11.94
CA VAL A 240 14.00 -2.84 -12.01
C VAL A 240 15.41 -3.38 -11.68
N GLU A 241 16.24 -3.64 -12.69
CA GLU A 241 17.58 -4.23 -12.49
C GLU A 241 18.61 -3.20 -12.00
N SER A 242 18.51 -1.96 -12.47
CA SER A 242 19.40 -0.88 -12.04
C SER A 242 18.79 0.50 -12.22
N ILE A 243 19.23 1.42 -11.37
CA ILE A 243 18.95 2.85 -11.44
C ILE A 243 20.32 3.53 -11.40
N ALA A 244 20.63 4.38 -12.37
CA ALA A 244 21.91 5.06 -12.47
C ALA A 244 21.71 6.57 -12.59
N SER A 245 22.34 7.33 -11.70
CA SER A 245 22.28 8.81 -11.65
C SER A 245 23.06 9.52 -12.75
N LYS A 246 23.68 8.78 -13.68
CA LYS A 246 24.37 9.34 -14.84
C LYS A 246 23.63 8.96 -16.11
N ASP A 247 23.44 9.97 -16.97
CA ASP A 247 22.93 9.87 -18.32
C ASP A 247 23.45 8.60 -19.02
N ILE A 248 22.59 7.58 -19.10
CA ILE A 248 22.67 6.71 -20.27
C ILE A 248 22.33 7.64 -21.43
N SER A 249 23.15 7.65 -22.47
CA SER A 249 22.98 8.48 -23.67
C SER A 249 21.72 8.16 -24.49
N CYS A 250 20.76 7.42 -23.92
CA CYS A 250 19.50 7.10 -24.55
C CYS A 250 18.53 8.24 -24.26
N THR A 251 17.97 8.85 -25.29
CA THR A 251 16.91 9.86 -25.18
C THR A 251 15.53 9.22 -25.11
N GLU A 252 15.43 7.94 -25.44
CA GLU A 252 14.19 7.15 -25.54
C GLU A 252 14.43 5.72 -25.02
N PRO A 253 13.36 5.01 -24.62
CA PRO A 253 13.43 3.60 -24.25
C PRO A 253 14.08 2.73 -25.32
N THR A 254 15.15 2.02 -24.96
CA THR A 254 15.96 1.26 -25.90
C THR A 254 16.20 -0.16 -25.38
N VAL A 255 16.00 -1.16 -26.24
CA VAL A 255 16.34 -2.55 -25.94
C VAL A 255 17.86 -2.71 -25.96
N ILE A 256 18.45 -3.04 -24.81
CA ILE A 256 19.90 -3.22 -24.65
C ILE A 256 20.31 -4.70 -24.56
N GLU A 257 19.36 -5.59 -24.27
CA GLU A 257 19.58 -7.04 -24.23
C GLU A 257 18.31 -7.78 -24.64
N GLN A 258 18.46 -8.86 -25.39
CA GLN A 258 17.36 -9.72 -25.82
C GLN A 258 17.72 -11.19 -25.66
N HIS A 259 16.78 -11.97 -25.12
CA HIS A 259 16.91 -13.40 -24.97
C HIS A 259 15.59 -14.13 -25.24
N GLY A 260 15.68 -15.27 -25.92
CA GLY A 260 14.54 -16.11 -26.29
C GLY A 260 13.67 -15.52 -27.41
N LYS A 261 12.90 -16.39 -28.07
CA LYS A 261 11.86 -15.99 -29.02
C LYS A 261 10.62 -15.56 -28.21
N PRO A 262 10.06 -14.36 -28.43
CA PRO A 262 8.80 -13.97 -27.79
C PRO A 262 7.66 -14.86 -28.30
N PRO A 263 6.59 -15.07 -27.50
CA PRO A 263 5.38 -15.69 -28.03
C PRO A 263 4.80 -14.85 -29.16
N GLU A 264 4.02 -15.49 -30.03
CA GLU A 264 3.20 -14.77 -31.01
C GLU A 264 2.02 -14.13 -30.29
N GLN A 265 1.68 -12.88 -30.64
CA GLN A 265 0.63 -12.13 -29.98
C GLN A 265 -0.74 -12.78 -30.20
N TYR A 266 -1.14 -12.98 -31.45
CA TYR A 266 -2.38 -13.67 -31.79
C TYR A 266 -2.07 -14.74 -32.84
N PRO A 267 -1.80 -15.99 -32.43
CA PRO A 267 -1.66 -17.09 -33.39
C PRO A 267 -3.00 -17.28 -34.12
N ASP A 268 -2.94 -17.53 -35.42
CA ASP A 268 -4.13 -17.83 -36.20
C ASP A 268 -4.87 -19.05 -35.61
N TRP A 269 -6.19 -18.95 -35.41
CA TRP A 269 -7.04 -20.00 -34.83
C TRP A 269 -7.16 -21.27 -35.70
N GLU A 270 -6.38 -21.39 -36.78
CA GLU A 270 -6.38 -22.51 -37.73
C GLU A 270 -5.13 -23.42 -37.63
N GLU A 271 -4.54 -23.56 -36.45
CA GLU A 271 -3.63 -24.69 -36.11
C GLU A 271 -4.14 -25.58 -34.97
#